data_AF-A0A975FZ39-F1
#
_entry.id   AF-A0A975FZ39-F1
#
_cell.length_a   1.000
_cell.length_b   1.000
_cell.length_c   1.000
_cell.angle_alpha   90.00
_cell.angle_beta   90.00
_cell.angle_gamma   90.00
#
_symmetry.space_group_name_H-M   'P 1'
#
loop_
_entity.id
_entity.type
_entity.pdbx_description
1 polymer ?
#
loop_
_entity_poly.entity_id
_entity_poly.type
_entity_poly.pdbx_seq_one_letter_code
_entity_poly.pdbx_strand_id
1 'polypeptide(L)'
;MHQPEPSDFDDATAADPVSTAAMARGVAERQVAFLDRLAEAGTRMAEALAQRTVEAAAGAGDVEGLDRAFQKVTRAVRLTLALQSKVIKDLTTLEAGKAPPAEKVAAEDPLERRRRRIARIVNRVVADDETTAWKAERLCGRAWERLSDEDIYGDVLSQPIGVVIEMICRDLEIPVNWVHLAREAWAVEEMASGDETSPFVASDGAYVRLFRPPPMAGAP
;
A
#
# COMPACT_ATOMS: atom_id res chain seq x y z
N MET A 1 -13.28 -48.76 51.49
CA MET A 1 -13.12 -48.24 50.12
C MET A 1 -13.84 -46.91 50.04
N HIS A 2 -13.14 -45.81 50.29
CA HIS A 2 -13.66 -44.45 50.14
C HIS A 2 -13.41 -44.03 48.70
N GLN A 3 -14.46 -43.75 47.94
CA GLN A 3 -14.31 -43.05 46.65
C GLN A 3 -14.09 -41.57 46.94
N PRO A 4 -13.06 -40.93 46.35
CA PRO A 4 -12.92 -39.48 46.40
C PRO A 4 -13.96 -38.84 45.47
N GLU A 5 -14.62 -37.81 45.98
CA GLU A 5 -15.57 -36.96 45.26
C GLU A 5 -14.91 -36.25 44.07
N PRO A 6 -15.65 -36.01 42.96
CA PRO A 6 -15.14 -35.26 41.81
C PRO A 6 -14.89 -33.81 42.21
N SER A 7 -13.65 -33.39 42.06
CA SER A 7 -13.20 -32.05 42.39
C SER A 7 -13.73 -31.04 41.36
N ASP A 8 -14.59 -30.12 41.81
CA ASP A 8 -15.06 -28.91 41.13
C ASP A 8 -13.93 -27.90 40.86
N PHE A 9 -12.90 -28.27 40.10
CA PHE A 9 -11.90 -27.34 39.56
C PHE A 9 -12.16 -27.08 38.07
N ASP A 10 -13.33 -26.54 37.75
CA ASP A 10 -13.59 -25.90 36.45
C ASP A 10 -14.20 -24.50 36.65
N ASP A 11 -13.76 -23.79 37.70
CA ASP A 11 -13.92 -22.33 37.78
C ASP A 11 -12.77 -21.67 37.00
N ALA A 12 -12.74 -21.97 35.70
CA ALA A 12 -11.99 -21.19 34.74
C ALA A 12 -12.61 -19.79 34.75
N THR A 13 -11.98 -18.91 35.54
CA THR A 13 -12.34 -17.52 35.77
C THR A 13 -12.42 -16.83 34.41
N ALA A 14 -13.60 -16.86 33.80
CA ALA A 14 -13.86 -16.20 32.53
C ALA A 14 -13.66 -14.72 32.79
N ALA A 15 -12.52 -14.18 32.34
CA ALA A 15 -12.19 -12.78 32.51
C ALA A 15 -13.38 -11.93 32.03
N ASP A 16 -13.84 -11.02 32.90
CA ASP A 16 -15.00 -10.17 32.61
C ASP A 16 -14.77 -9.44 31.28
N PRO A 17 -15.62 -9.67 30.25
CA PRO A 17 -15.46 -9.05 28.94
C PRO A 17 -15.45 -7.51 29.03
N VAL A 18 -16.13 -6.94 30.03
CA VAL A 18 -16.14 -5.49 30.28
C VAL A 18 -14.75 -4.98 30.68
N SER A 19 -14.02 -5.76 31.48
CA SER A 19 -12.65 -5.43 31.92
C SER A 19 -11.65 -5.46 30.76
N THR A 20 -11.78 -6.43 29.85
CA THR A 20 -10.90 -6.55 28.68
C THR A 20 -11.08 -5.39 27.68
N ALA A 21 -12.32 -4.97 27.43
CA ALA A 21 -12.61 -3.85 26.54
C ALA A 21 -12.10 -2.50 27.09
N ALA A 22 -12.24 -2.28 28.41
CA ALA A 22 -11.71 -1.09 29.07
C ALA A 22 -10.17 -1.01 28.99
N MET A 23 -9.48 -2.14 29.18
CA MET A 23 -8.03 -2.20 29.02
C MET A 23 -7.58 -1.92 27.59
N ALA A 24 -8.27 -2.50 26.59
CA ALA A 24 -7.99 -2.26 25.18
C ALA A 24 -8.16 -0.78 24.80
N ARG A 25 -9.23 -0.12 25.29
CA ARG A 25 -9.44 1.33 25.11
C ARG A 25 -8.27 2.13 25.68
N GLY A 26 -7.88 1.87 26.91
CA GLY A 26 -6.78 2.60 27.55
C GLY A 26 -5.43 2.42 26.84
N VAL A 27 -5.17 1.26 26.23
CA VAL A 27 -3.97 1.05 25.40
C VAL A 27 -4.04 1.88 24.12
N ALA A 28 -5.17 1.84 23.42
CA ALA A 28 -5.34 2.55 22.15
C ALA A 28 -5.29 4.07 22.34
N GLU A 29 -5.88 4.62 23.40
CA GLU A 29 -5.79 6.05 23.75
C GLU A 29 -4.32 6.49 23.95
N ARG A 30 -3.53 5.68 24.68
CA ARG A 30 -2.10 5.95 24.85
C ARG A 30 -1.34 5.90 23.53
N GLN A 31 -1.68 4.95 22.65
CA GLN A 31 -1.08 4.86 21.32
C GLN A 31 -1.42 6.07 20.46
N VAL A 32 -2.68 6.50 20.43
CA VAL A 32 -3.11 7.70 19.69
C VAL A 32 -2.38 8.94 20.20
N ALA A 33 -2.28 9.13 21.53
CA ALA A 33 -1.53 10.25 22.12
C ALA A 33 -0.03 10.20 21.83
N PHE A 34 0.55 8.99 21.69
CA PHE A 34 1.94 8.85 21.28
C PHE A 34 2.13 9.21 19.80
N LEU A 35 1.27 8.69 18.92
CA LEU A 35 1.29 9.01 17.49
C LEU A 35 1.03 10.50 17.22
N ASP A 36 0.24 11.16 18.06
CA ASP A 36 -0.07 12.59 17.95
C ASP A 36 1.19 13.44 18.19
N ARG A 37 1.91 13.13 19.28
CA ARG A 37 3.20 13.75 19.58
C ARG A 37 4.24 13.48 18.49
N LEU A 38 4.22 12.29 17.88
CA LEU A 38 5.11 11.94 16.78
C LEU A 38 4.78 12.75 15.52
N ALA A 39 3.50 12.87 15.18
CA ALA A 39 3.03 13.68 14.06
C ALA A 39 3.39 15.16 14.27
N GLU A 40 3.17 15.71 15.46
CA GLU A 40 3.54 17.09 15.81
C GLU A 40 5.06 17.33 15.70
N ALA A 41 5.88 16.41 16.21
CA ALA A 41 7.33 16.48 16.07
C ALA A 41 7.75 16.43 14.59
N GLY A 42 7.15 15.54 13.80
CA GLY A 42 7.40 15.42 12.37
C GLY A 42 6.99 16.68 11.60
N THR A 43 5.85 17.29 11.92
CA THR A 43 5.40 18.55 11.30
C THR A 43 6.39 19.68 11.57
N ARG A 44 6.83 19.85 12.83
CA ARG A 44 7.85 20.86 13.16
C ARG A 44 9.16 20.62 12.42
N MET A 45 9.58 19.37 12.25
CA MET A 45 10.76 19.03 11.44
C MET A 45 10.55 19.37 9.96
N ALA A 46 9.37 19.09 9.41
CA ALA A 46 9.03 19.42 8.03
C ALA A 46 9.05 20.94 7.79
N GLU A 47 8.45 21.73 8.69
CA GLU A 47 8.49 23.20 8.64
C GLU A 47 9.93 23.74 8.67
N ALA A 48 10.77 23.22 9.58
CA ALA A 48 12.17 23.62 9.68
C ALA A 48 12.96 23.25 8.41
N LEU A 49 12.71 22.08 7.81
CA LEU A 49 13.33 21.68 6.56
C LEU A 49 12.88 22.54 5.38
N ALA A 50 11.59 22.88 5.30
CA ALA A 50 11.06 23.77 4.27
C ALA A 50 11.72 25.15 4.35
N GLN A 51 11.80 25.73 5.57
CA GLN A 51 12.47 27.00 5.79
C GLN A 51 13.95 26.97 5.36
N ARG A 52 14.69 25.92 5.76
CA ARG A 52 16.09 25.74 5.37
C ARG A 52 16.27 25.56 3.86
N THR A 53 15.28 24.95 3.18
CA THR A 53 15.32 24.77 1.72
C THR A 53 15.20 26.12 1.01
N VAL A 54 14.33 27.00 1.50
CA VAL A 54 14.19 28.39 0.98
C VAL A 54 15.49 29.17 1.19
N GLU A 55 16.10 29.07 2.37
CA GLU A 55 17.39 29.71 2.67
C GLU A 55 18.52 29.17 1.81
N ALA A 56 18.59 27.85 1.61
CA ALA A 56 19.58 27.20 0.76
C ALA A 56 19.45 27.62 -0.71
N ALA A 57 18.22 27.79 -1.21
CA ALA A 57 17.94 28.23 -2.57
C ALA A 57 18.31 29.71 -2.81
N ALA A 58 18.27 30.55 -1.77
CA ALA A 58 18.75 31.93 -1.83
C ALA A 58 20.29 32.05 -1.78
N GLY A 59 20.98 30.95 -1.44
CA GLY A 59 22.43 30.85 -1.41
C GLY A 59 22.97 29.73 -2.32
N ALA A 60 24.13 29.18 -1.96
CA ALA A 60 24.72 28.01 -2.61
C ALA A 60 24.63 26.77 -1.69
N GLY A 61 23.47 26.55 -1.07
CA GLY A 61 23.24 25.43 -0.16
C GLY A 61 22.80 24.14 -0.86
N ASP A 62 22.83 23.02 -0.14
CA ASP A 62 22.34 21.71 -0.63
C ASP A 62 20.80 21.64 -0.60
N VAL A 63 20.17 22.23 -1.62
CA VAL A 63 18.71 22.23 -1.78
C VAL A 63 18.15 20.81 -1.99
N GLU A 64 18.86 19.97 -2.75
CA GLU A 64 18.38 18.62 -3.09
C GLU A 64 18.35 17.70 -1.86
N GLY A 65 19.39 17.76 -1.02
CA GLY A 65 19.43 17.01 0.24
C GLY A 65 18.29 17.40 1.20
N LEU A 66 17.99 18.70 1.28
CA LEU A 66 16.92 19.23 2.14
C LEU A 66 15.52 18.87 1.63
N ASP A 67 15.26 19.01 0.32
CA ASP A 67 13.99 18.59 -0.30
C ASP A 67 13.73 17.08 -0.07
N ARG A 68 14.78 16.26 -0.20
CA ARG A 68 14.71 14.82 0.07
C ARG A 68 14.37 14.52 1.53
N ALA A 69 15.01 15.21 2.48
CA ALA A 69 14.70 15.07 3.89
C ALA A 69 13.25 15.48 4.19
N PHE A 70 12.79 16.58 3.59
CA PHE A 70 11.42 17.08 3.75
C PHE A 70 10.37 16.08 3.25
N GLN A 71 10.60 15.48 2.08
CA GLN A 71 9.71 14.44 1.52
C GLN A 71 9.62 13.22 2.44
N LYS A 72 10.75 12.76 3.01
CA LYS A 72 10.79 11.63 3.95
C LYS A 72 10.00 11.92 5.22
N VAL A 73 10.20 13.11 5.81
CA VAL A 73 9.48 13.51 7.03
C VAL A 73 7.99 13.63 6.76
N THR A 74 7.59 14.32 5.69
CA THR A 74 6.17 14.49 5.33
C THR A 74 5.48 13.14 5.10
N ARG A 75 6.15 12.19 4.44
CA ARG A 75 5.63 10.82 4.27
C ARG A 75 5.46 10.11 5.61
N ALA A 76 6.45 10.18 6.50
CA ALA A 76 6.36 9.57 7.83
C ALA A 76 5.19 10.16 8.66
N VAL A 77 4.96 11.47 8.57
CA VAL A 77 3.81 12.15 9.20
C VAL A 77 2.50 11.62 8.62
N ARG A 78 2.33 11.57 7.29
CA ARG A 78 1.12 11.04 6.66
C ARG A 78 0.84 9.59 7.07
N LEU A 79 1.86 8.73 7.13
CA LEU A 79 1.72 7.34 7.59
C LEU A 79 1.28 7.27 9.07
N THR A 80 1.82 8.15 9.91
CA THR A 80 1.45 8.25 11.32
C THR A 80 -0.01 8.65 11.49
N LEU A 81 -0.46 9.68 10.75
CA LEU A 81 -1.85 10.12 10.73
C LEU A 81 -2.80 9.02 10.24
N ALA A 82 -2.43 8.31 9.16
CA ALA A 82 -3.22 7.19 8.65
C ALA A 82 -3.36 6.06 9.69
N LEU A 83 -2.29 5.76 10.43
CA LEU A 83 -2.32 4.78 11.51
C LEU A 83 -3.22 5.24 12.66
N GLN A 84 -3.19 6.53 13.04
CA GLN A 84 -4.11 7.09 14.04
C GLN A 84 -5.57 6.95 13.60
N SER A 85 -5.89 7.33 12.36
CA SER A 85 -7.24 7.19 11.81
C SER A 85 -7.71 5.73 11.86
N LYS A 86 -6.82 4.77 11.58
CA LYS A 86 -7.11 3.34 11.70
C LYS A 86 -7.42 2.94 13.15
N VAL A 87 -6.59 3.32 14.11
CA VAL A 87 -6.80 2.98 15.54
C VAL A 87 -8.12 3.56 16.04
N ILE A 88 -8.46 4.80 15.66
CA ILE A 88 -9.73 5.45 16.01
C ILE A 88 -10.92 4.70 15.38
N LYS A 89 -10.80 4.28 14.11
CA LYS A 89 -11.84 3.50 13.44
C LYS A 89 -12.04 2.13 14.10
N ASP A 90 -10.96 1.47 14.50
CA ASP A 90 -11.02 0.18 15.17
C ASP A 90 -11.66 0.33 16.56
N LEU A 91 -11.33 1.40 17.31
CA LEU A 91 -11.99 1.73 18.57
C LEU A 91 -13.49 2.00 18.42
N THR A 92 -13.89 2.87 17.49
CA THR A 92 -15.31 3.17 17.25
C THR A 92 -16.11 1.93 16.83
N THR A 93 -15.47 1.00 16.12
CA THR A 93 -16.08 -0.29 15.76
C THR A 93 -16.30 -1.17 16.99
N LEU A 94 -15.29 -1.26 17.88
CA LEU A 94 -15.40 -2.00 19.13
C LEU A 94 -16.49 -1.42 20.04
N GLU A 95 -16.56 -0.08 20.16
CA GLU A 95 -17.56 0.61 21.00
C GLU A 95 -18.99 0.44 20.50
N ALA A 96 -19.18 0.31 19.18
CA ALA A 96 -20.49 0.03 18.60
C ALA A 96 -20.99 -1.40 18.91
N GLY A 97 -20.26 -2.20 19.69
CA GLY A 97 -20.58 -3.61 19.96
C GLY A 97 -20.56 -4.47 18.69
N LYS A 98 -20.06 -3.91 17.58
CA LYS A 98 -19.83 -4.64 16.35
C LYS A 98 -18.56 -5.41 16.59
N ALA A 99 -18.69 -6.67 17.01
CA ALA A 99 -17.57 -7.60 17.00
C ALA A 99 -16.88 -7.42 15.63
N PRO A 100 -15.56 -7.11 15.58
CA PRO A 100 -14.83 -7.17 14.33
C PRO A 100 -15.15 -8.57 13.80
N PRO A 101 -15.82 -8.71 12.65
CA PRO A 101 -16.33 -10.03 12.29
C PRO A 101 -15.12 -10.95 12.27
N ALA A 102 -15.17 -12.06 13.02
CA ALA A 102 -14.04 -12.97 13.12
C ALA A 102 -13.61 -13.53 11.75
N GLU A 103 -14.48 -13.37 10.73
CA GLU A 103 -14.24 -13.67 9.31
C GLU A 103 -13.99 -12.44 8.41
N LYS A 104 -13.99 -11.23 8.95
CA LYS A 104 -13.59 -10.01 8.25
C LYS A 104 -12.24 -9.54 8.77
N VAL A 105 -11.19 -10.21 8.28
CA VAL A 105 -10.22 -9.47 7.47
C VAL A 105 -11.07 -8.72 6.44
N ALA A 106 -11.54 -7.53 6.82
CA ALA A 106 -12.60 -6.79 6.14
C ALA A 106 -12.30 -6.86 4.66
N ALA A 107 -13.22 -7.46 3.88
CA ALA A 107 -13.11 -7.63 2.45
C ALA A 107 -12.50 -6.35 1.91
N GLU A 108 -11.19 -6.40 1.70
CA GLU A 108 -10.40 -5.20 1.49
C GLU A 108 -11.04 -4.52 0.30
N ASP A 109 -11.22 -3.19 0.37
CA ASP A 109 -11.87 -2.47 -0.72
C ASP A 109 -11.27 -2.99 -2.05
N PRO A 110 -12.09 -3.51 -2.99
CA PRO A 110 -11.58 -4.03 -4.25
C PRO A 110 -10.62 -3.06 -4.93
N LEU A 111 -10.86 -1.75 -4.77
CA LEU A 111 -9.98 -0.69 -5.26
C LEU A 111 -8.63 -0.66 -4.52
N GLU A 112 -8.63 -0.75 -3.19
CA GLU A 112 -7.40 -0.79 -2.40
C GLU A 112 -6.57 -2.05 -2.68
N ARG A 113 -7.22 -3.21 -2.85
CA ARG A 113 -6.54 -4.44 -3.29
C ARG A 113 -5.87 -4.25 -4.65
N ARG A 114 -6.60 -3.66 -5.60
CA ARG A 114 -6.10 -3.37 -6.95
C ARG A 114 -4.93 -2.40 -6.89
N ARG A 115 -5.06 -1.32 -6.11
CA ARG A 115 -4.02 -0.31 -5.88
C ARG A 115 -2.73 -0.92 -5.34
N ARG A 116 -2.83 -1.78 -4.31
CA ARG A 116 -1.68 -2.52 -3.77
C ARG A 116 -1.08 -3.51 -4.76
N ARG A 117 -1.90 -4.15 -5.61
CA ARG A 117 -1.41 -5.02 -6.69
C ARG A 117 -0.56 -4.21 -7.67
N ILE A 118 -1.07 -3.06 -8.15
CA ILE A 118 -0.34 -2.18 -9.07
C ILE A 118 0.94 -1.64 -8.43
N ALA A 119 0.87 -1.14 -7.19
CA ALA A 119 2.03 -0.64 -6.47
C ALA A 119 3.15 -1.69 -6.34
N ARG A 120 2.79 -2.95 -6.03
CA ARG A 120 3.78 -4.05 -5.98
C ARG A 120 4.42 -4.33 -7.34
N ILE A 121 3.66 -4.25 -8.43
CA ILE A 121 4.20 -4.46 -9.77
C ILE A 121 5.16 -3.32 -10.13
N VAL A 122 4.75 -2.06 -9.94
CA VAL A 122 5.61 -0.88 -10.19
C VAL A 122 6.88 -0.94 -9.33
N ASN A 123 6.79 -1.30 -8.05
CA ASN A 123 7.96 -1.41 -7.18
C ASN A 123 8.98 -2.44 -7.70
N ARG A 124 8.52 -3.53 -8.34
CA ARG A 124 9.44 -4.51 -8.96
C ARG A 124 10.05 -3.94 -10.24
N VAL A 125 9.27 -3.30 -11.10
CA VAL A 125 9.79 -2.63 -12.31
C VAL A 125 10.86 -1.61 -11.95
N VAL A 126 10.63 -0.82 -10.90
CA VAL A 126 11.61 0.15 -10.36
C VAL A 126 12.88 -0.54 -9.85
N ALA A 127 12.73 -1.68 -9.18
CA ALA A 127 13.86 -2.44 -8.64
C ALA A 127 14.70 -3.08 -9.76
N ASP A 128 14.08 -3.47 -10.87
CA ASP A 128 14.73 -4.06 -12.04
C ASP A 128 15.49 -3.02 -12.90
N ASP A 129 15.15 -1.73 -12.82
CA ASP A 129 15.74 -0.61 -13.60
C ASP A 129 17.18 -0.22 -13.14
N GLU A 130 17.90 -1.11 -12.45
CA GLU A 130 19.25 -0.88 -11.88
C GLU A 130 19.39 0.44 -11.10
N THR A 131 18.27 0.96 -10.57
CA THR A 131 18.27 2.24 -9.86
C THR A 131 18.87 2.09 -8.47
N THR A 132 19.56 3.13 -8.00
CA THR A 132 20.02 3.18 -6.61
C THR A 132 18.85 3.04 -5.64
N ALA A 133 19.04 2.37 -4.49
CA ALA A 133 17.99 2.13 -3.50
C ALA A 133 17.21 3.39 -3.08
N TRP A 134 17.89 4.55 -3.00
CA TRP A 134 17.24 5.82 -2.67
C TRP A 134 16.31 6.31 -3.80
N LYS A 135 16.72 6.14 -5.07
CA LYS A 135 15.94 6.50 -6.24
C LYS A 135 14.73 5.57 -6.35
N ALA A 136 14.93 4.28 -6.10
CA ALA A 136 13.85 3.30 -6.04
C ALA A 136 12.80 3.69 -4.98
N GLU A 137 13.22 3.97 -3.74
CA GLU A 137 12.32 4.40 -2.65
C GLU A 137 11.49 5.64 -3.04
N ARG A 138 12.14 6.63 -3.68
CA ARG A 138 11.49 7.86 -4.16
C ARG A 138 10.46 7.57 -5.27
N LEU A 139 10.82 6.75 -6.26
CA LEU A 139 9.94 6.38 -7.37
C LEU A 139 8.71 5.59 -6.87
N CYS A 140 8.92 4.63 -5.97
CA CYS A 140 7.84 3.88 -5.31
C CYS A 140 6.92 4.79 -4.49
N GLY A 141 7.48 5.80 -3.81
CA GLY A 141 6.70 6.82 -3.11
C GLY A 141 5.81 7.62 -4.05
N ARG A 142 6.38 8.14 -5.15
CA ARG A 142 5.64 8.89 -6.17
C ARG A 142 4.58 8.04 -6.90
N ALA A 143 4.84 6.75 -7.09
CA ALA A 143 3.86 5.81 -7.64
C ALA A 143 2.68 5.64 -6.69
N TRP A 144 2.95 5.47 -5.40
CA TRP A 144 1.91 5.32 -4.38
C TRP A 144 1.07 6.60 -4.23
N GLU A 145 1.70 7.77 -4.20
CA GLU A 145 0.98 9.05 -4.12
C GLU A 145 -0.01 9.21 -5.28
N ARG A 146 0.42 8.94 -6.51
CA ARG A 146 -0.47 8.95 -7.69
C ARG A 146 -1.61 7.95 -7.54
N LEU A 147 -1.29 6.72 -7.17
CA LEU A 147 -2.29 5.67 -6.98
C LEU A 147 -3.34 6.01 -5.90
N SER A 148 -2.95 6.77 -4.87
CA SER A 148 -3.81 7.22 -3.78
C SER A 148 -4.59 8.51 -4.08
N ASP A 149 -4.29 9.20 -5.18
CA ASP A 149 -4.97 10.43 -5.58
C ASP A 149 -6.28 10.09 -6.32
N GLU A 150 -7.41 10.13 -5.61
CA GLU A 150 -8.72 9.75 -6.15
C GLU A 150 -9.26 10.74 -7.19
N ASP A 151 -8.88 12.02 -7.10
CA ASP A 151 -9.35 13.05 -8.03
C ASP A 151 -8.71 12.91 -9.41
N ILE A 152 -7.46 12.43 -9.46
CA ILE A 152 -6.72 12.23 -10.72
C ILE A 152 -6.87 10.79 -11.23
N TYR A 153 -6.94 9.80 -10.33
CA TYR A 153 -6.85 8.38 -10.70
C TYR A 153 -8.11 7.55 -10.41
N GLY A 154 -9.22 8.17 -9.97
CA GLY A 154 -10.50 7.47 -9.76
C GLY A 154 -10.94 6.68 -10.98
N ASP A 155 -10.97 7.31 -12.15
CA ASP A 155 -11.28 6.66 -13.43
C ASP A 155 -10.13 5.78 -13.93
N VAL A 156 -8.89 6.10 -13.58
CA VAL A 156 -7.71 5.34 -14.00
C VAL A 156 -7.72 3.92 -13.41
N LEU A 157 -8.13 3.75 -12.16
CA LEU A 157 -8.15 2.43 -11.54
C LEU A 157 -9.20 1.50 -12.17
N SER A 158 -10.12 2.01 -12.99
CA SER A 158 -11.04 1.20 -13.80
C SER A 158 -10.39 0.65 -15.08
N GLN A 159 -9.29 1.24 -15.54
CA GLN A 159 -8.54 0.81 -16.73
C GLN A 159 -7.79 -0.51 -16.48
N PRO A 160 -7.42 -1.27 -17.53
CA PRO A 160 -6.59 -2.46 -17.38
C PRO A 160 -5.31 -2.21 -16.59
N ILE A 161 -4.84 -3.20 -15.83
CA ILE A 161 -3.69 -3.07 -14.94
C ILE A 161 -2.45 -2.66 -15.75
N GLY A 162 -2.29 -3.22 -16.95
CA GLY A 162 -1.22 -2.85 -17.87
C GLY A 162 -1.20 -1.35 -18.20
N VAL A 163 -2.35 -0.76 -18.52
CA VAL A 163 -2.47 0.68 -18.85
C VAL A 163 -2.06 1.55 -17.66
N VAL A 164 -2.51 1.19 -16.45
CA VAL A 164 -2.17 1.94 -15.24
C VAL A 164 -0.67 1.87 -14.95
N ILE A 165 -0.06 0.68 -15.10
CA ILE A 165 1.39 0.51 -14.94
C ILE A 165 2.14 1.34 -15.97
N GLU A 166 1.73 1.30 -17.24
CA GLU A 166 2.37 2.06 -18.30
C GLU A 166 2.35 3.56 -17.98
N MET A 167 1.19 4.07 -17.61
CA MET A 167 1.02 5.49 -17.32
C MET A 167 1.88 5.91 -16.12
N ILE A 168 1.88 5.13 -15.04
CA ILE A 168 2.71 5.42 -13.86
C ILE A 168 4.21 5.35 -14.22
N CYS A 169 4.65 4.33 -14.94
CA CYS A 169 6.05 4.19 -15.32
C CYS A 169 6.47 5.29 -16.30
N ARG A 170 5.60 5.71 -17.23
CA ARG A 170 5.85 6.84 -18.14
C ARG A 170 6.01 8.16 -17.37
N ASP A 171 5.13 8.42 -16.41
CA ASP A 171 5.19 9.59 -15.52
C ASP A 171 6.44 9.63 -14.62
N LEU A 172 7.04 8.46 -14.41
CA LEU A 172 8.26 8.27 -13.65
C LEU A 172 9.50 8.15 -14.54
N GLU A 173 9.32 8.19 -15.86
CA GLU A 173 10.36 8.01 -16.88
C GLU A 173 11.13 6.68 -16.73
N ILE A 174 10.41 5.61 -16.35
CA ILE A 174 10.96 4.26 -16.18
C ILE A 174 10.58 3.40 -17.39
N PRO A 175 11.55 2.77 -18.07
CA PRO A 175 11.25 1.84 -19.16
C PRO A 175 10.55 0.59 -18.62
N VAL A 176 9.43 0.20 -19.24
CA VAL A 176 8.70 -1.01 -18.85
C VAL A 176 9.12 -2.19 -19.71
N ASN A 177 9.60 -3.26 -19.09
CA ASN A 177 9.87 -4.52 -19.77
C ASN A 177 8.59 -5.37 -19.90
N TRP A 178 7.78 -5.07 -20.91
CA TRP A 178 6.52 -5.78 -21.17
C TRP A 178 6.70 -7.28 -21.44
N VAL A 179 7.84 -7.69 -22.01
CA VAL A 179 8.16 -9.10 -22.27
C VAL A 179 8.28 -9.88 -20.95
N HIS A 180 8.86 -9.27 -19.93
CA HIS A 180 8.93 -9.86 -18.60
C HIS A 180 7.55 -9.90 -17.94
N LEU A 181 6.84 -8.77 -17.94
CA LEU A 181 5.53 -8.64 -17.27
C LEU A 181 4.44 -9.53 -17.91
N ALA A 182 4.50 -9.79 -19.22
CA ALA A 182 3.54 -10.66 -19.92
C ALA A 182 3.49 -12.10 -19.39
N ARG A 183 4.53 -12.54 -18.64
CA ARG A 183 4.58 -13.87 -18.00
C ARG A 183 3.84 -13.93 -16.67
N GLU A 184 3.48 -12.80 -16.11
CA GLU A 184 2.81 -12.77 -14.82
C GLU A 184 1.34 -13.17 -14.94
N ALA A 185 0.82 -13.86 -13.92
CA ALA A 185 -0.57 -14.33 -13.92
C ALA A 185 -1.58 -13.21 -14.19
N TRP A 186 -1.34 -12.00 -13.68
CA TRP A 186 -2.22 -10.85 -13.91
C TRP A 186 -2.23 -10.39 -15.38
N ALA A 187 -1.10 -10.49 -16.07
CA ALA A 187 -0.99 -10.10 -17.48
C ALA A 187 -1.62 -11.16 -18.38
N VAL A 188 -1.48 -12.45 -18.02
CA VAL A 188 -2.18 -13.56 -18.71
C VAL A 188 -3.69 -13.43 -18.58
N GLU A 189 -4.19 -13.10 -17.37
CA GLU A 189 -5.60 -12.80 -17.12
C GLU A 189 -6.10 -11.64 -18.00
N GLU A 190 -5.32 -10.54 -18.08
CA GLU A 190 -5.67 -9.37 -18.89
C GLU A 190 -5.64 -9.64 -20.40
N MET A 191 -4.66 -10.41 -20.89
CA MET A 191 -4.64 -10.85 -22.29
C MET A 191 -5.85 -11.75 -22.62
N ALA A 192 -6.27 -12.59 -21.68
CA ALA A 192 -7.41 -13.48 -21.86
C ALA A 192 -8.76 -12.74 -21.85
N SER A 193 -8.86 -11.57 -21.20
CA SER A 193 -10.08 -10.76 -21.25
C SER A 193 -10.30 -10.11 -22.61
N GLY A 194 -9.27 -10.03 -23.47
CA GLY A 194 -9.36 -9.46 -24.81
C GLY A 194 -9.64 -7.96 -24.81
N ASP A 195 -9.25 -7.25 -23.75
CA ASP A 195 -9.45 -5.81 -23.66
C ASP A 195 -8.53 -5.10 -24.66
N GLU A 196 -9.12 -4.44 -25.65
CA GLU A 196 -8.40 -3.75 -26.73
C GLU A 196 -7.55 -2.59 -26.22
N THR A 197 -7.85 -2.05 -25.04
CA THR A 197 -7.08 -0.98 -24.41
C THR A 197 -5.85 -1.49 -23.67
N SER A 198 -5.75 -2.80 -23.43
CA SER A 198 -4.59 -3.39 -22.78
C SER A 198 -3.32 -3.18 -23.62
N PRO A 199 -2.19 -2.77 -23.04
CA PRO A 199 -0.93 -2.62 -23.76
C PRO A 199 -0.44 -3.94 -24.38
N PHE A 200 -0.92 -5.08 -23.86
CA PHE A 200 -0.62 -6.40 -24.41
C PHE A 200 -1.38 -6.69 -25.72
N VAL A 201 -2.52 -6.04 -25.96
CA VAL A 201 -3.38 -6.25 -27.15
C VAL A 201 -3.21 -5.12 -28.17
N ALA A 202 -3.15 -3.86 -27.70
CA ALA A 202 -3.09 -2.65 -28.54
C ALA A 202 -1.78 -2.52 -29.34
N SER A 203 -0.69 -3.13 -28.87
CA SER A 203 0.65 -2.98 -29.44
C SER A 203 0.87 -3.87 -30.68
N ASP A 204 0.13 -3.63 -31.75
CA ASP A 204 0.36 -4.04 -33.16
C ASP A 204 1.07 -5.41 -33.38
N GLY A 205 0.74 -6.39 -32.53
CA GLY A 205 1.34 -7.73 -32.53
C GLY A 205 2.83 -7.85 -32.16
N ALA A 206 3.55 -6.78 -31.80
CA ALA A 206 4.99 -6.88 -31.52
C ALA A 206 5.30 -7.67 -30.22
N TYR A 207 4.49 -7.48 -29.17
CA TYR A 207 4.65 -8.20 -27.90
C TYR A 207 3.94 -9.57 -27.90
N VAL A 208 2.80 -9.69 -28.59
CA VAL A 208 2.01 -10.94 -28.69
C VAL A 208 2.70 -12.00 -29.56
N ARG A 209 3.44 -11.60 -30.62
CA ARG A 209 4.13 -12.56 -31.51
C ARG A 209 5.26 -13.32 -30.83
N LEU A 210 5.84 -12.79 -29.75
CA LEU A 210 6.86 -13.50 -28.96
C LEU A 210 6.26 -14.52 -27.97
N PHE A 211 4.95 -14.46 -27.72
CA PHE A 211 4.28 -15.24 -26.68
C PHE A 211 3.16 -16.14 -27.16
N ARG A 212 2.82 -16.17 -28.46
CA ARG A 212 1.92 -17.20 -28.98
C ARG A 212 2.59 -18.55 -28.74
N PRO A 213 2.09 -19.42 -27.83
CA PRO A 213 2.62 -20.77 -27.73
C PRO A 213 2.48 -21.42 -29.11
N PRO A 214 3.49 -22.17 -29.59
CA PRO A 214 3.36 -22.89 -30.84
C PRO A 214 2.05 -23.69 -30.79
N PRO A 215 1.25 -23.73 -31.89
CA PRO A 215 0.05 -24.54 -31.90
C PRO A 215 0.44 -25.93 -31.44
N MET A 216 -0.16 -26.40 -30.34
CA MET A 216 0.09 -27.73 -29.79
C MET A 216 -0.16 -28.72 -30.91
N ALA A 217 0.92 -29.18 -31.54
CA ALA A 217 0.86 -30.02 -32.70
C ALA A 217 0.29 -31.35 -32.26
N GLY A 218 -0.98 -31.60 -32.63
CA GLY A 218 -1.62 -32.91 -32.61
C GLY A 218 -1.57 -33.65 -31.29
N ALA A 219 -2.61 -33.52 -30.48
CA ALA A 219 -3.07 -34.68 -29.72
C ALA A 219 -3.70 -35.66 -30.74
N PRO A 220 -3.15 -36.87 -30.92
CA PRO A 220 -3.81 -37.94 -31.67
C PRO A 220 -5.05 -38.46 -30.93
#